data_AF-A0A2V8PIV0-F1
#
_entry.id   AF-A0A2V8PIV0-F1
#
_cell.length_a   1.000
_cell.length_b   1.000
_cell.length_c   1.000
_cell.angle_alpha   90.00
_cell.angle_beta   90.00
_cell.angle_gamma   90.00
#
_symmetry.space_group_name_H-M   'P 1'
#
loop_
_entity.id
_entity.type
_entity.pdbx_description
1 polymer ?
#
loop_
_entity_poly.entity_id
_entity_poly.type
_entity_poly.pdbx_seq_one_letter_code
_entity_poly.pdbx_strand_id
1 'polypeptide(L)'
;MQQNYLLEIDGKPAGRFFAFTGGTIQADVILESAGADNIRHKHISSVKYQDMVLSCGTGMSRGFYEWLGATFGGSASRKNGAVVALDQRQAPTARLEFMHALVSSLILPKLDKSANEAAFMTVKISPEVTRSTGAEASAKPGVYISSLPKAWNISDFRLRIDGLETDCAYVTKIDSLSLGQKVAEDYIGESRDAQKEAGSLEYSDLVIRLPEMYATGFFKWLDDFVAKGNNSPQFEKKGTLEFFAPHSSKAYFGIQFGGLGIREIAGSSALRTKTSLPVTVGMYCESMKFYAGPSAII
;
A
#
# COMPACT_ATOMS: atom_id res chain seq x y z
N MET A 1 7.21 2.99 17.85
CA MET A 1 5.73 3.02 17.88
C MET A 1 5.26 1.66 18.39
N GLN A 2 4.34 1.61 19.35
CA GLN A 2 3.84 0.35 19.91
C GLN A 2 2.71 -0.20 19.03
N GLN A 3 2.63 -1.51 18.84
CA GLN A 3 1.56 -2.14 18.07
C GLN A 3 0.32 -2.35 18.91
N ASN A 4 -0.61 -1.39 18.89
CA ASN A 4 -1.77 -1.42 19.78
C ASN A 4 -3.00 -2.10 19.15
N TYR A 5 -2.84 -2.72 17.98
CA TYR A 5 -3.93 -3.36 17.26
C TYR A 5 -3.54 -4.77 16.79
N LEU A 6 -4.53 -5.65 16.75
CA LEU A 6 -4.47 -6.99 16.17
C LEU A 6 -5.45 -7.06 15.01
N LEU A 7 -5.02 -7.66 13.90
CA LEU A 7 -5.86 -7.97 12.75
C LEU A 7 -6.20 -9.46 12.75
N GLU A 8 -7.47 -9.76 12.51
CA GLU A 8 -7.98 -11.10 12.20
C GLU A 8 -8.51 -11.11 10.77
N ILE A 9 -8.24 -12.19 10.02
CA ILE A 9 -8.75 -12.42 8.68
C ILE A 9 -9.31 -13.84 8.60
N ASP A 10 -10.54 -13.98 8.11
CA ASP A 10 -11.27 -15.25 7.99
C ASP A 10 -11.24 -16.07 9.30
N GLY A 11 -11.38 -15.38 10.44
CA GLY A 11 -11.38 -15.97 11.78
C GLY A 11 -10.00 -16.40 12.31
N LYS A 12 -8.91 -16.09 11.60
CA LYS A 12 -7.54 -16.43 11.99
C LYS A 12 -6.70 -15.19 12.34
N PRO A 13 -5.72 -15.28 13.26
CA PRO A 13 -4.75 -14.23 13.47
C PRO A 13 -4.04 -13.85 12.18
N ALA A 14 -4.10 -12.57 11.81
CA ALA A 14 -3.34 -12.03 10.69
C ALA A 14 -2.08 -11.27 11.14
N GLY A 15 -2.01 -10.82 12.40
CA GLY A 15 -0.83 -10.17 12.98
C GLY A 15 -1.14 -8.82 13.63
N ARG A 16 -0.10 -8.20 14.20
CA ARG A 16 -0.21 -6.92 14.92
C ARG A 16 0.23 -5.75 14.06
N PHE A 17 -0.35 -4.59 14.32
CA PHE A 17 -0.07 -3.38 13.56
C PHE A 17 -0.13 -2.10 14.43
N PHE A 18 0.35 -0.99 13.88
CA PHE A 18 0.74 0.21 14.64
C PHE A 18 -0.39 1.22 14.79
N ALA A 19 -1.15 1.48 13.72
CA ALA A 19 -2.19 2.50 13.71
C ALA A 19 -3.42 2.06 12.91
N PHE A 20 -4.59 2.50 13.35
CA PHE A 20 -5.89 2.21 12.76
C PHE A 20 -6.73 3.50 12.70
N THR A 21 -7.36 3.78 11.57
CA THR A 21 -8.41 4.79 11.43
C THR A 21 -9.50 4.33 10.46
N GLY A 22 -10.67 4.97 10.49
CA GLY A 22 -11.79 4.66 9.60
C GLY A 22 -12.66 3.50 10.09
N GLY A 23 -13.41 2.86 9.17
CA GLY A 23 -14.38 1.82 9.53
C GLY A 23 -15.60 2.35 10.30
N THR A 24 -15.86 3.66 10.25
CA THR A 24 -17.05 4.26 10.86
C THR A 24 -18.23 4.26 9.90
N ILE A 25 -19.43 4.26 10.47
CA ILE A 25 -20.69 4.30 9.74
C ILE A 25 -21.05 5.77 9.44
N GLN A 26 -21.40 6.04 8.19
CA GLN A 26 -21.96 7.31 7.74
C GLN A 26 -23.29 7.05 7.04
N ALA A 27 -24.14 8.07 6.96
CA ALA A 27 -25.41 7.93 6.25
C ALA A 27 -25.71 9.19 5.44
N ASP A 28 -26.24 8.98 4.23
CA ASP A 28 -26.64 10.08 3.36
C ASP A 28 -28.01 10.60 3.79
N VAL A 29 -28.17 11.94 3.83
CA VAL A 29 -29.43 12.60 4.17
C VAL A 29 -30.08 13.12 2.90
N ILE A 30 -31.32 12.71 2.65
CA ILE A 30 -32.15 13.25 1.57
C ILE A 30 -33.23 14.18 2.13
N LEU A 31 -33.67 15.15 1.32
CA LEU A 31 -34.73 16.09 1.64
C LEU A 31 -36.00 15.67 0.90
N GLU A 32 -37.09 15.52 1.63
CA GLU A 32 -38.41 15.32 1.04
C GLU A 32 -38.93 16.64 0.44
N SER A 33 -39.82 16.52 -0.55
CA SER A 33 -40.54 17.66 -1.12
C SER A 33 -41.34 18.36 -0.01
N ALA A 34 -41.35 19.70 0.00
CA ALA A 34 -42.03 20.47 1.04
C ALA A 34 -43.53 20.14 1.05
N GLY A 35 -44.02 19.72 2.22
CA GLY A 35 -45.43 19.42 2.45
C GLY A 35 -46.27 20.67 2.69
N ALA A 36 -47.52 20.48 3.10
CA ALA A 36 -48.45 21.58 3.41
C ALA A 36 -47.99 22.48 4.58
N ASP A 37 -47.05 22.00 5.39
CA ASP A 37 -46.39 22.74 6.48
C ASP A 37 -45.22 23.63 5.99
N ASN A 38 -44.89 23.61 4.70
CA ASN A 38 -43.71 24.24 4.09
C ASN A 38 -42.37 23.77 4.68
N ILE A 39 -42.33 22.63 5.37
CA ILE A 39 -41.11 22.05 5.93
C ILE A 39 -40.62 20.95 4.99
N ARG A 40 -39.31 20.96 4.69
CA ARG A 40 -38.63 19.84 4.00
C ARG A 40 -38.10 18.86 5.04
N HIS A 41 -38.84 17.79 5.24
CA HIS A 41 -38.45 16.72 6.16
C HIS A 41 -37.19 16.01 5.65
N LYS A 42 -36.31 15.61 6.57
CA LYS A 42 -35.04 14.96 6.27
C LYS A 42 -35.15 13.47 6.57
N HIS A 43 -34.70 12.62 5.65
CA HIS A 43 -34.67 11.18 5.82
C HIS A 43 -33.27 10.61 5.55
N ILE A 44 -32.92 9.53 6.26
CA ILE A 44 -31.67 8.79 6.02
C ILE A 44 -31.89 7.84 4.86
N SER A 45 -31.14 8.02 3.77
CA SER A 45 -31.29 7.22 2.55
C SER A 45 -30.46 5.93 2.62
N SER A 46 -29.15 6.04 2.43
CA SER A 46 -28.22 4.91 2.40
C SER A 46 -27.22 4.99 3.53
N VAL A 47 -26.75 3.82 3.97
CA VAL A 47 -25.66 3.70 4.94
C VAL A 47 -24.38 3.39 4.18
N LYS A 48 -23.30 4.07 4.55
CA LYS A 48 -21.96 3.88 4.00
C LYS A 48 -20.99 3.55 5.10
N TYR A 49 -20.04 2.68 4.80
CA TYR A 49 -18.98 2.28 5.71
C TYR A 49 -17.67 2.81 5.17
N GLN A 50 -17.01 3.63 5.99
CA GLN A 50 -15.75 4.23 5.61
C GLN A 50 -14.67 3.16 5.44
N ASP A 51 -13.77 3.43 4.51
CA ASP A 51 -12.56 2.65 4.38
C ASP A 51 -11.75 2.66 5.69
N MET A 52 -11.13 1.53 5.98
CA MET A 52 -10.21 1.33 7.08
C MET A 52 -8.78 1.57 6.59
N VAL A 53 -7.99 2.31 7.37
CA VAL A 53 -6.57 2.57 7.07
C VAL A 53 -5.73 1.98 8.19
N LEU A 54 -4.83 1.07 7.82
CA LEU A 54 -3.95 0.35 8.72
C LEU A 54 -2.51 0.71 8.42
N SER A 55 -1.73 1.04 9.44
CA SER A 55 -0.27 1.13 9.33
C SER A 55 0.38 -0.12 9.91
N CYS A 56 1.02 -0.92 9.08
CA CYS A 56 1.65 -2.18 9.46
C CYS A 56 3.09 -2.28 8.93
N GLY A 57 3.82 -3.30 9.37
CA GLY A 57 5.20 -3.55 8.96
C GLY A 57 5.40 -5.03 8.64
N THR A 58 6.55 -5.56 9.06
CA THR A 58 6.75 -7.02 9.14
C THR A 58 5.88 -7.61 10.25
N GLY A 59 5.83 -8.94 10.36
CA GLY A 59 5.15 -9.57 11.48
C GLY A 59 3.66 -9.86 11.22
N MET A 60 3.22 -9.78 9.97
CA MET A 60 1.89 -10.22 9.55
C MET A 60 1.95 -11.64 8.97
N SER A 61 0.82 -12.33 8.97
CA SER A 61 0.67 -13.68 8.45
C SER A 61 0.93 -13.76 6.95
N ARG A 62 1.28 -14.95 6.47
CA ARG A 62 1.42 -15.21 5.03
C ARG A 62 0.15 -14.84 4.26
N GLY A 63 -1.01 -15.25 4.77
CA GLY A 63 -2.30 -15.01 4.13
C GLY A 63 -2.62 -13.52 3.95
N PHE A 64 -2.17 -12.67 4.89
CA PHE A 64 -2.30 -11.22 4.74
C PHE A 64 -1.48 -10.69 3.56
N TYR A 65 -0.20 -11.06 3.47
CA TYR A 65 0.65 -10.59 2.38
C TYR A 65 0.25 -11.18 1.02
N GLU A 66 -0.19 -12.44 0.97
CA GLU A 66 -0.74 -13.06 -0.23
C GLU A 66 -2.01 -12.35 -0.70
N TRP A 67 -2.87 -11.89 0.23
CA TRP A 67 -4.06 -11.11 -0.11
C TRP A 67 -3.70 -9.77 -0.78
N LEU A 68 -2.68 -9.08 -0.27
CA LEU A 68 -2.14 -7.86 -0.91
C LEU A 68 -1.59 -8.18 -2.30
N GLY A 69 -0.72 -9.19 -2.42
CA GLY A 69 -0.10 -9.59 -3.68
C GLY A 69 -1.12 -10.03 -4.74
N ALA A 70 -2.14 -10.79 -4.35
CA ALA A 70 -3.21 -11.21 -5.24
C ALA A 70 -4.06 -10.04 -5.74
N THR A 71 -4.41 -9.10 -4.86
CA THR A 71 -5.20 -7.92 -5.22
C THR A 71 -4.51 -7.09 -6.29
N PHE A 72 -3.28 -6.66 -6.04
CA PHE A 72 -2.53 -5.84 -7.01
C PHE A 72 -1.93 -6.65 -8.16
N GLY A 73 -2.05 -7.98 -8.10
CA GLY A 73 -1.80 -8.87 -9.24
C GLY A 73 -3.02 -9.06 -10.17
N GLY A 74 -4.17 -8.44 -9.86
CA GLY A 74 -5.40 -8.54 -10.65
C GLY A 74 -6.34 -9.68 -10.24
N SER A 75 -6.14 -10.27 -9.06
CA SER A 75 -6.95 -11.36 -8.50
C SER A 75 -7.48 -10.99 -7.12
N ALA A 76 -8.22 -9.88 -7.05
CA ALA A 76 -8.82 -9.41 -5.81
C ALA A 76 -9.82 -10.42 -5.23
N SER A 77 -9.82 -10.56 -3.91
CA SER A 77 -10.77 -11.40 -3.19
C SER A 77 -11.29 -10.67 -1.96
N ARG A 78 -12.54 -10.97 -1.59
CA ARG A 78 -13.17 -10.41 -0.39
C ARG A 78 -12.74 -11.18 0.84
N LYS A 79 -12.56 -10.45 1.95
CA LYS A 79 -12.22 -11.03 3.25
C LYS A 79 -13.12 -10.51 4.35
N ASN A 80 -13.42 -11.39 5.29
CA ASN A 80 -14.07 -11.04 6.54
C ASN A 80 -13.02 -11.00 7.64
N GLY A 81 -13.27 -10.23 8.70
CA GLY A 81 -12.29 -10.16 9.78
C GLY A 81 -12.66 -9.19 10.87
N ALA A 82 -11.68 -8.90 11.70
CA ALA A 82 -11.84 -7.94 12.79
C ALA A 82 -10.54 -7.19 13.07
N VAL A 83 -10.69 -5.94 13.52
CA VAL A 83 -9.64 -5.18 14.18
C VAL A 83 -9.92 -5.17 15.67
N VAL A 84 -8.92 -5.56 16.45
CA VAL A 84 -9.00 -5.59 17.92
C VAL A 84 -8.01 -4.59 18.48
N ALA A 85 -8.51 -3.62 19.26
CA ALA A 85 -7.67 -2.67 19.99
C ALA A 85 -7.17 -3.30 21.30
N LEU A 86 -5.92 -3.02 21.66
CA LEU A 86 -5.24 -3.57 22.82
C LEU A 86 -4.84 -2.45 23.80
N ASP A 87 -4.90 -2.71 25.10
CA ASP A 87 -4.36 -1.83 26.14
C ASP A 87 -2.83 -1.98 26.32
N GLN A 88 -2.28 -1.24 27.27
CA GLN A 88 -0.85 -1.29 27.63
C GLN A 88 -0.41 -2.68 28.13
N ARG A 89 -1.34 -3.48 28.68
CA ARG A 89 -1.11 -4.85 29.16
C ARG A 89 -1.40 -5.90 28.09
N GLN A 90 -1.65 -5.48 26.85
CA GLN A 90 -1.99 -6.34 25.71
C GLN A 90 -3.35 -7.03 25.83
N ALA A 91 -4.26 -6.52 26.65
CA ALA A 91 -5.63 -7.02 26.76
C ALA A 91 -6.55 -6.34 25.72
N PRO A 92 -7.51 -7.07 25.10
CA PRO A 92 -8.48 -6.49 24.19
C PRO A 92 -9.38 -5.44 24.88
N THR A 93 -9.57 -4.29 24.24
CA THR A 93 -10.42 -3.19 24.76
C THR A 93 -11.57 -2.82 23.84
N ALA A 94 -11.45 -3.09 22.54
CA ALA A 94 -12.53 -2.91 21.57
C ALA A 94 -12.36 -3.86 20.38
N ARG A 95 -13.47 -4.22 19.73
CA ARG A 95 -13.49 -5.05 18.52
C ARG A 95 -14.35 -4.38 17.45
N LEU A 96 -13.81 -4.27 16.25
CA LEU A 96 -14.54 -3.84 15.06
C LEU A 96 -14.50 -4.97 14.03
N GLU A 97 -15.63 -5.56 13.75
CA GLU A 97 -15.79 -6.58 12.72
C GLU A 97 -16.04 -5.93 11.37
N PHE A 98 -15.47 -6.51 10.31
CA PHE A 98 -15.68 -6.09 8.94
C PHE A 98 -16.06 -7.27 8.05
N MET A 99 -16.92 -7.02 7.07
CA MET A 99 -17.42 -8.03 6.15
C MET A 99 -17.20 -7.63 4.69
N HIS A 100 -16.96 -8.64 3.87
CA HIS A 100 -16.83 -8.56 2.42
C HIS A 100 -15.82 -7.51 1.92
N ALA A 101 -14.74 -7.33 2.69
CA ALA A 101 -13.82 -6.24 2.45
C ALA A 101 -12.84 -6.53 1.31
N LEU A 102 -12.56 -5.50 0.51
CA LEU A 102 -11.53 -5.48 -0.52
C LEU A 102 -10.32 -4.66 -0.06
N VAL A 103 -9.12 -5.03 -0.49
CA VAL A 103 -7.98 -4.11 -0.38
C VAL A 103 -8.09 -3.10 -1.51
N SER A 104 -8.07 -1.80 -1.19
CA SER A 104 -8.17 -0.72 -2.17
C SER A 104 -6.84 0.01 -2.40
N SER A 105 -5.91 -0.03 -1.43
CA SER A 105 -4.59 0.58 -1.62
C SER A 105 -3.51 -0.03 -0.72
N LEU A 106 -2.30 -0.09 -1.24
CA LEU A 106 -1.06 -0.35 -0.52
C LEU A 106 -0.06 0.76 -0.84
N ILE A 107 0.39 1.47 0.20
CA ILE A 107 1.38 2.52 0.10
C ILE A 107 2.65 2.09 0.83
N LEU A 108 3.75 2.06 0.10
CA LEU A 108 5.09 1.85 0.63
C LEU A 108 5.75 3.21 0.93
N PRO A 109 6.57 3.29 1.99
CA PRO A 109 7.10 4.57 2.44
C PRO A 109 8.13 5.13 1.46
N LYS A 110 8.42 6.41 1.59
CA LYS A 110 9.62 7.00 0.97
C LYS A 110 10.87 6.31 1.51
N LEU A 111 11.85 6.11 0.66
CA LEU A 111 13.10 5.43 0.99
C LEU A 111 14.26 6.40 0.90
N ASP A 112 15.18 6.28 1.84
CA ASP A 112 16.36 7.13 1.94
C ASP A 112 17.52 6.35 2.57
N LYS A 113 18.56 6.09 1.78
CA LYS A 113 19.76 5.34 2.22
C LYS A 113 20.50 6.04 3.37
N SER A 114 20.34 7.35 3.53
CA SER A 114 21.02 8.13 4.58
C SER A 114 20.24 8.19 5.89
N ALA A 115 18.96 7.79 5.89
CA ALA A 115 18.10 7.87 7.05
C ALA A 115 18.10 6.56 7.86
N ASN A 116 17.97 6.69 9.18
CA ASN A 116 17.86 5.56 10.10
C ASN A 116 16.49 5.60 10.79
N GLU A 117 15.44 5.49 9.98
CA GLU A 117 14.04 5.55 10.42
C GLU A 117 13.33 4.23 10.11
N ALA A 118 12.42 3.85 11.01
CA ALA A 118 11.59 2.67 10.83
C ALA A 118 10.63 2.86 9.65
N ALA A 119 10.49 1.81 8.83
CA ALA A 119 9.59 1.75 7.70
C ALA A 119 8.24 1.10 8.10
N PHE A 120 7.17 1.65 7.55
CA PHE A 120 5.82 1.12 7.67
C PHE A 120 5.13 1.20 6.30
N MET A 121 4.26 0.24 6.02
CA MET A 121 3.34 0.30 4.88
C MET A 121 1.94 0.69 5.36
N THR A 122 1.22 1.41 4.52
CA THR A 122 -0.18 1.77 4.77
C THR A 122 -1.07 0.94 3.87
N VAL A 123 -2.02 0.23 4.47
CA VAL A 123 -3.00 -0.60 3.75
C VAL A 123 -4.38 -0.01 3.96
N LYS A 124 -5.09 0.24 2.85
CA LYS A 124 -6.47 0.68 2.83
C LYS A 124 -7.37 -0.50 2.50
N ILE A 125 -8.35 -0.75 3.36
CA ILE A 125 -9.32 -1.83 3.24
C ILE A 125 -10.71 -1.20 3.15
N SER A 126 -11.50 -1.62 2.17
CA SER A 126 -12.82 -1.11 1.85
C SER A 126 -13.88 -2.18 2.18
N PRO A 127 -14.46 -2.18 3.40
CA PRO A 127 -15.51 -3.12 3.79
C PRO A 127 -16.87 -2.71 3.22
N GLU A 128 -17.75 -3.69 3.03
CA GLU A 128 -19.17 -3.45 2.72
C GLU A 128 -19.97 -3.18 3.99
N VAL A 129 -19.58 -3.79 5.12
CA VAL A 129 -20.21 -3.59 6.42
C VAL A 129 -19.15 -3.60 7.50
N THR A 130 -19.31 -2.75 8.52
CA THR A 130 -18.57 -2.83 9.78
C THR A 130 -19.51 -2.85 10.97
N ARG A 131 -19.17 -3.63 11.99
CA ARG A 131 -19.93 -3.71 13.25
C ARG A 131 -18.98 -3.60 14.43
N SER A 132 -19.21 -2.60 15.27
CA SER A 132 -18.55 -2.54 16.57
C SER A 132 -19.17 -3.61 17.46
N THR A 133 -18.34 -4.53 17.93
CA THR A 133 -18.73 -5.51 18.95
C THR A 133 -17.99 -5.14 20.24
N GLY A 134 -18.65 -5.29 21.38
CA GLY A 134 -18.00 -5.04 22.66
C GLY A 134 -16.74 -5.89 22.79
N ALA A 135 -15.78 -5.45 23.60
CA ALA A 135 -14.66 -6.30 24.01
C ALA A 135 -15.17 -7.35 25.00
N GLU A 136 -16.10 -8.21 24.58
CA GLU A 136 -16.25 -9.49 25.26
C GLU A 136 -14.88 -10.17 25.25
N ALA A 137 -14.61 -10.95 26.29
CA ALA A 137 -13.36 -11.67 26.51
C ALA A 137 -13.12 -12.72 25.39
N SER A 138 -12.89 -12.23 24.18
CA SER A 138 -12.41 -12.96 23.03
C SER A 138 -11.09 -13.60 23.42
N ALA A 139 -10.88 -14.82 22.93
CA ALA A 139 -9.83 -15.74 23.32
C ALA A 139 -8.52 -15.02 23.65
N LYS A 140 -7.90 -15.39 24.79
CA LYS A 140 -6.69 -14.77 25.32
C LYS A 140 -5.72 -14.42 24.17
N PRO A 141 -5.24 -13.16 24.07
CA PRO A 141 -4.34 -12.69 23.03
C PRO A 141 -3.15 -13.63 22.76
N GLY A 142 -2.73 -14.40 23.78
CA GLY A 142 -1.65 -15.39 23.72
C GLY A 142 -1.76 -16.48 22.64
N VAL A 143 -2.91 -16.68 21.98
CA VAL A 143 -3.00 -17.56 20.79
C VAL A 143 -2.61 -16.83 19.49
N TYR A 144 -2.59 -15.49 19.50
CA TYR A 144 -2.47 -14.61 18.33
C TYR A 144 -1.18 -13.76 18.36
N ILE A 145 -0.29 -13.98 19.33
CA ILE A 145 0.97 -13.23 19.47
C ILE A 145 2.03 -13.84 18.56
N SER A 146 2.28 -13.19 17.44
CA SER A 146 3.58 -13.31 16.80
C SER A 146 4.65 -12.60 17.62
N SER A 147 5.87 -13.17 17.60
CA SER A 147 7.05 -12.45 18.04
C SER A 147 7.11 -11.08 17.36
N LEU A 148 7.44 -10.04 18.13
CA LEU A 148 7.55 -8.64 17.70
C LEU A 148 8.07 -8.49 16.25
N PRO A 149 7.54 -7.54 15.46
CA PRO A 149 7.99 -7.30 14.09
C PRO A 149 9.50 -7.17 14.04
N LYS A 150 10.12 -7.88 13.10
CA LYS A 150 11.53 -7.68 12.84
C LYS A 150 11.71 -6.26 12.29
N ALA A 151 12.70 -5.54 12.81
CA ALA A 151 13.00 -4.18 12.38
C ALA A 151 13.09 -4.10 10.84
N TRP A 152 12.46 -3.08 10.27
CA TRP A 152 12.46 -2.74 8.86
C TRP A 152 12.70 -1.24 8.78
N ASN A 153 13.73 -0.80 8.04
CA ASN A 153 14.09 0.61 7.91
C ASN A 153 13.93 1.10 6.47
N ILE A 154 13.77 2.41 6.31
CA ILE A 154 13.65 3.06 5.00
C ILE A 154 14.95 3.10 4.19
N SER A 155 16.09 2.81 4.82
CA SER A 155 17.41 2.73 4.16
C SER A 155 17.77 1.35 3.64
N ASP A 156 17.11 0.29 4.13
CA ASP A 156 17.42 -1.10 3.81
C ASP A 156 16.69 -1.56 2.54
N PHE A 157 17.09 -1.01 1.38
CA PHE A 157 16.48 -1.33 0.09
C PHE A 157 17.49 -1.56 -1.04
N ARG A 158 17.04 -2.25 -2.09
CA ARG A 158 17.77 -2.44 -3.34
C ARG A 158 16.83 -2.28 -4.52
N LEU A 159 17.17 -1.38 -5.43
CA LEU A 159 16.54 -1.25 -6.73
C LEU A 159 17.39 -1.95 -7.79
N ARG A 160 16.73 -2.62 -8.73
CA ARG A 160 17.31 -3.11 -9.98
C ARG A 160 16.35 -2.79 -11.12
N ILE A 161 16.89 -2.30 -12.22
CA ILE A 161 16.16 -2.09 -13.48
C ILE A 161 17.02 -2.71 -14.58
N ASP A 162 16.40 -3.45 -15.48
CA ASP A 162 17.09 -4.25 -16.49
C ASP A 162 18.05 -3.40 -17.35
N GLY A 163 19.35 -3.72 -17.28
CA GLY A 163 20.41 -3.02 -18.00
C GLY A 163 20.83 -1.67 -17.37
N LEU A 164 20.40 -1.38 -16.15
CA LEU A 164 20.75 -0.19 -15.35
C LEU A 164 21.21 -0.58 -13.94
N GLU A 165 21.65 -1.82 -13.72
CA GLU A 165 22.02 -2.34 -12.41
C GLU A 165 23.17 -1.55 -11.79
N THR A 166 24.13 -1.11 -12.60
CA THR A 166 25.26 -0.27 -12.18
C THR A 166 24.81 1.08 -11.65
N ASP A 167 23.89 1.74 -12.33
CA ASP A 167 23.36 3.06 -11.98
C ASP A 167 22.45 2.95 -10.75
N CYS A 168 21.60 1.90 -10.71
CA CYS A 168 20.70 1.63 -9.60
C CYS A 168 21.42 1.41 -8.27
N ALA A 169 22.66 0.92 -8.28
CA ALA A 169 23.47 0.77 -7.08
C ALA A 169 23.69 2.11 -6.33
N TYR A 170 23.69 3.23 -7.06
CA TYR A 170 23.90 4.58 -6.53
C TYR A 170 22.62 5.34 -6.20
N VAL A 171 21.45 4.74 -6.37
CA VAL A 171 20.18 5.34 -5.94
C VAL A 171 20.19 5.56 -4.45
N THR A 172 19.95 6.80 -4.02
CA THR A 172 19.96 7.22 -2.62
C THR A 172 18.56 7.40 -2.07
N LYS A 173 17.59 7.82 -2.88
CA LYS A 173 16.20 7.99 -2.47
C LYS A 173 15.23 7.43 -3.49
N ILE A 174 14.08 6.97 -3.00
CA ILE A 174 12.92 6.57 -3.81
C ILE A 174 11.70 7.22 -3.17
N ASP A 175 10.84 7.88 -3.95
CA ASP A 175 9.59 8.41 -3.42
C ASP A 175 8.61 7.27 -3.07
N SER A 176 7.53 7.61 -2.35
CA SER A 176 6.54 6.63 -1.92
C SER A 176 5.89 5.96 -3.11
N LEU A 177 5.75 4.64 -3.06
CA LEU A 177 5.05 3.87 -4.08
C LEU A 177 3.64 3.54 -3.63
N SER A 178 2.66 3.70 -4.52
CA SER A 178 1.27 3.36 -4.27
C SER A 178 0.77 2.37 -5.30
N LEU A 179 0.21 1.27 -4.82
CA LEU A 179 -0.58 0.32 -5.59
C LEU A 179 -2.04 0.53 -5.19
N GLY A 180 -2.92 0.77 -6.16
CA GLY A 180 -4.32 1.10 -5.96
C GLY A 180 -5.24 0.19 -6.76
N GLN A 181 -6.45 0.01 -6.26
CA GLN A 181 -7.55 -0.60 -6.97
C GLN A 181 -8.79 0.29 -6.79
N LYS A 182 -9.45 0.66 -7.89
CA LYS A 182 -10.76 1.32 -7.80
C LYS A 182 -11.76 0.38 -7.17
N VAL A 183 -12.59 0.90 -6.28
CA VAL A 183 -13.71 0.15 -5.69
C VAL A 183 -14.98 0.90 -6.05
N ALA A 184 -15.85 0.26 -6.83
CA ALA A 184 -17.15 0.80 -7.18
C ALA A 184 -18.19 0.35 -6.13
N GLU A 185 -19.18 1.20 -5.85
CA GLU A 185 -20.29 0.88 -4.95
C GLU A 185 -21.55 0.64 -5.77
N ASP A 186 -22.10 -0.57 -5.68
CA ASP A 186 -23.32 -0.98 -6.36
C ASP A 186 -24.44 -1.17 -5.33
N TYR A 187 -25.50 -0.37 -5.48
CA TYR A 187 -26.73 -0.49 -4.71
C TYR A 187 -27.72 -1.37 -5.49
N ILE A 188 -27.78 -2.66 -5.15
CA ILE A 188 -28.66 -3.62 -5.83
C ILE A 188 -30.03 -3.66 -5.13
N GLY A 189 -31.08 -3.22 -5.83
CA GLY A 189 -32.47 -3.35 -5.38
C GLY A 189 -32.81 -2.48 -4.15
N GLU A 190 -33.53 -3.04 -3.17
CA GLU A 190 -33.90 -2.38 -1.92
C GLU A 190 -32.85 -2.56 -0.79
N SER A 191 -31.67 -3.13 -1.10
CA SER A 191 -30.62 -3.32 -0.10
C SER A 191 -30.12 -1.98 0.44
N ARG A 192 -29.98 -1.88 1.76
CA ARG A 192 -29.44 -0.69 2.44
C ARG A 192 -27.91 -0.64 2.44
N ASP A 193 -27.26 -1.80 2.35
CA ASP A 193 -25.81 -1.92 2.29
C ASP A 193 -25.36 -2.09 0.83
N ALA A 194 -24.35 -1.33 0.42
CA ALA A 194 -23.79 -1.37 -0.93
C ALA A 194 -22.82 -2.55 -1.09
N GLN A 195 -22.95 -3.27 -2.20
CA GLN A 195 -21.93 -4.23 -2.63
C GLN A 195 -20.76 -3.46 -3.26
N LYS A 196 -19.52 -3.88 -3.03
CA LYS A 196 -18.33 -3.13 -3.47
C LYS A 196 -17.55 -3.86 -4.54
N GLU A 197 -17.61 -3.51 -5.81
CA GLU A 197 -16.89 -4.26 -6.86
C GLU A 197 -15.45 -3.79 -7.11
N ALA A 198 -14.55 -4.76 -7.38
CA ALA A 198 -13.16 -4.50 -7.70
C ALA A 198 -13.03 -3.96 -9.14
N GLY A 199 -12.41 -2.80 -9.30
CA GLY A 199 -12.22 -2.12 -10.57
C GLY A 199 -10.78 -2.14 -11.08
N SER A 200 -10.45 -1.16 -11.92
CA SER A 200 -9.11 -1.02 -12.52
C SER A 200 -8.02 -0.82 -11.47
N LEU A 201 -6.85 -1.38 -11.74
CA LEU A 201 -5.64 -1.16 -10.95
C LEU A 201 -4.96 0.15 -11.38
N GLU A 202 -4.36 0.83 -10.42
CA GLU A 202 -3.61 2.07 -10.62
C GLU A 202 -2.29 1.99 -9.86
N TYR A 203 -1.19 2.36 -10.52
CA TYR A 203 0.15 2.33 -9.95
C TYR A 203 0.78 3.71 -10.01
N SER A 204 1.51 4.09 -8.96
CA SER A 204 2.27 5.33 -8.98
C SER A 204 3.48 5.25 -9.92
N ASP A 205 3.99 6.41 -10.35
CA ASP A 205 5.31 6.51 -10.96
C ASP A 205 6.41 6.01 -9.99
N LEU A 206 7.48 5.44 -10.55
CA LEU A 206 8.73 5.20 -9.85
C LEU A 206 9.61 6.45 -9.99
N VAL A 207 9.83 7.14 -8.87
CA VAL A 207 10.67 8.34 -8.82
C VAL A 207 11.87 8.08 -7.93
N ILE A 208 13.07 8.19 -8.51
CA ILE A 208 14.33 7.87 -7.84
C ILE A 208 15.28 9.07 -7.86
N ARG A 209 16.20 9.11 -6.90
CA ARG A 209 17.28 10.11 -6.83
C ARG A 209 18.63 9.45 -6.70
N LEU A 210 19.60 9.95 -7.47
CA LEU A 210 20.99 9.51 -7.49
C LEU A 210 21.91 10.67 -7.93
N PRO A 211 23.21 10.65 -7.59
CA PRO A 211 24.16 11.65 -8.09
C PRO A 211 24.28 11.62 -9.63
N GLU A 212 24.32 12.80 -10.28
CA GLU A 212 24.34 12.92 -11.74
C GLU A 212 25.46 12.10 -12.40
N MET A 213 26.66 12.11 -11.79
CA MET A 213 27.82 11.38 -12.29
C MET A 213 27.61 9.85 -12.42
N TYR A 214 26.61 9.28 -11.73
CA TYR A 214 26.26 7.86 -11.78
C TYR A 214 25.00 7.56 -12.60
N ALA A 215 24.37 8.56 -13.23
CA ALA A 215 23.11 8.41 -13.98
C ALA A 215 23.32 8.23 -15.50
N THR A 216 24.48 7.76 -15.93
CA THR A 216 24.85 7.70 -17.37
C THR A 216 23.90 6.81 -18.17
N GLY A 217 23.55 5.64 -17.65
CA GLY A 217 22.60 4.72 -18.25
C GLY A 217 21.18 5.31 -18.33
N PHE A 218 20.75 6.04 -17.30
CA PHE A 218 19.47 6.74 -17.32
C PHE A 218 19.42 7.84 -18.38
N PHE A 219 20.49 8.64 -18.54
CA PHE A 219 20.54 9.63 -19.62
C PHE A 219 20.49 9.01 -21.01
N LYS A 220 21.21 7.90 -21.21
CA LYS A 220 21.17 7.15 -22.47
C LYS A 220 19.76 6.60 -22.74
N TRP A 221 19.10 6.09 -21.71
CA TRP A 221 17.74 5.58 -21.82
C TRP A 221 16.75 6.71 -22.13
N LEU A 222 16.86 7.87 -21.47
CA LEU A 222 16.01 9.03 -21.74
C LEU A 222 16.16 9.52 -23.20
N ASP A 223 17.38 9.62 -23.70
CA ASP A 223 17.65 10.01 -25.09
C ASP A 223 17.01 9.01 -26.08
N ASP A 224 17.22 7.72 -25.87
CA ASP A 224 16.70 6.69 -26.77
C ASP A 224 15.16 6.57 -26.72
N PHE A 225 14.61 6.53 -25.52
CA PHE A 225 13.19 6.30 -25.30
C PHE A 225 12.35 7.55 -25.62
N VAL A 226 12.77 8.72 -25.12
CA VAL A 226 11.99 9.97 -25.26
C VAL A 226 12.40 10.76 -26.49
N ALA A 227 13.70 11.05 -26.67
CA ALA A 227 14.12 11.94 -27.76
C ALA A 227 14.10 11.26 -29.13
N LYS A 228 14.47 9.98 -29.23
CA LYS A 228 14.37 9.20 -30.48
C LYS A 228 13.02 8.52 -30.69
N GLY A 229 12.16 8.52 -29.67
CA GLY A 229 10.82 7.95 -29.76
C GLY A 229 10.78 6.41 -29.74
N ASN A 230 11.82 5.73 -29.26
CA ASN A 230 11.81 4.28 -29.06
C ASN A 230 11.04 3.93 -27.79
N ASN A 231 9.74 4.27 -27.74
CA ASN A 231 8.91 4.18 -26.53
C ASN A 231 7.72 3.23 -26.66
N SER A 232 7.74 2.30 -27.62
CA SER A 232 6.76 1.21 -27.66
C SER A 232 7.04 0.19 -26.54
N PRO A 233 6.05 -0.67 -26.17
CA PRO A 233 6.18 -1.60 -25.04
C PRO A 233 7.41 -2.53 -25.07
N GLN A 234 8.00 -2.78 -26.23
CA GLN A 234 9.21 -3.60 -26.36
C GLN A 234 10.49 -2.91 -25.84
N PHE A 235 10.47 -1.59 -25.71
CA PHE A 235 11.58 -0.78 -25.18
C PHE A 235 11.42 -0.41 -23.71
N GLU A 236 10.28 -0.76 -23.12
CA GLU A 236 10.06 -0.64 -21.68
C GLU A 236 10.91 -1.65 -20.93
N LYS A 237 11.32 -1.26 -19.72
CA LYS A 237 12.17 -2.10 -18.87
C LYS A 237 11.34 -2.81 -17.81
N LYS A 238 11.91 -3.87 -17.25
CA LYS A 238 11.41 -4.47 -16.00
C LYS A 238 12.36 -4.10 -14.88
N GLY A 239 11.89 -4.30 -13.66
CA GLY A 239 12.70 -4.01 -12.48
C GLY A 239 12.18 -4.68 -11.23
N THR A 240 12.97 -4.57 -10.17
CA THR A 240 12.62 -5.03 -8.83
C THR A 240 13.06 -4.02 -7.79
N LEU A 241 12.20 -3.78 -6.80
CA LEU A 241 12.55 -3.08 -5.56
C LEU A 241 12.38 -4.05 -4.40
N GLU A 242 13.47 -4.34 -3.71
CA GLU A 242 13.49 -5.25 -2.57
C GLU A 242 13.76 -4.48 -1.27
N PHE A 243 13.08 -4.89 -0.20
CA PHE A 243 13.19 -4.31 1.14
C PHE A 243 13.77 -5.36 2.08
N PHE A 244 14.83 -5.04 2.82
CA PHE A 244 15.61 -6.02 3.57
C PHE A 244 15.44 -5.89 5.07
N ALA A 245 15.78 -6.97 5.77
CA ALA A 245 16.14 -6.86 7.18
C ALA A 245 17.48 -6.12 7.31
N PRO A 246 17.67 -5.38 8.41
CA PRO A 246 18.97 -4.78 8.72
C PRO A 246 20.08 -5.82 8.63
N HIS A 247 21.12 -5.51 7.84
CA HIS A 247 22.29 -6.37 7.63
C HIS A 247 22.00 -7.76 7.03
N SER A 248 20.84 -7.97 6.37
CA SER A 248 20.47 -9.23 5.75
C SER A 248 20.46 -9.16 4.23
N SER A 249 20.80 -10.27 3.58
CA SER A 249 20.61 -10.47 2.13
C SER A 249 19.21 -10.98 1.78
N LYS A 250 18.38 -11.32 2.76
CA LYS A 250 17.01 -11.81 2.56
C LYS A 250 16.02 -10.65 2.62
N ALA A 251 15.29 -10.46 1.53
CA ALA A 251 14.22 -9.47 1.47
C ALA A 251 13.02 -9.88 2.35
N TYR A 252 12.42 -8.91 3.02
CA TYR A 252 11.08 -9.01 3.61
C TYR A 252 10.01 -8.90 2.54
N PHE A 253 10.13 -7.90 1.68
CA PHE A 253 9.13 -7.58 0.67
C PHE A 253 9.83 -7.27 -0.63
N GLY A 254 9.11 -7.41 -1.73
CA GLY A 254 9.52 -6.84 -2.99
C GLY A 254 8.36 -6.40 -3.85
N ILE A 255 8.66 -5.44 -4.71
CA ILE A 255 7.82 -5.04 -5.85
C ILE A 255 8.55 -5.47 -7.10
N GLN A 256 7.87 -6.23 -7.96
CA GLN A 256 8.29 -6.44 -9.33
C GLN A 256 7.58 -5.42 -10.22
N PHE A 257 8.36 -4.63 -10.96
CA PHE A 257 7.85 -3.67 -11.94
C PHE A 257 7.84 -4.31 -13.32
N GLY A 258 6.79 -4.02 -14.08
CA GLY A 258 6.72 -4.29 -15.53
C GLY A 258 6.24 -3.07 -16.28
N GLY A 259 6.76 -2.88 -17.49
CA GLY A 259 6.45 -1.73 -18.33
C GLY A 259 6.96 -0.42 -17.74
N LEU A 260 8.24 -0.39 -17.33
CA LEU A 260 8.88 0.85 -16.90
C LEU A 260 9.26 1.66 -18.13
N GLY A 261 8.74 2.88 -18.25
CA GLY A 261 9.14 3.86 -19.25
C GLY A 261 9.65 5.14 -18.60
N ILE A 262 10.87 5.54 -18.96
CA ILE A 262 11.47 6.79 -18.47
C ILE A 262 10.79 8.00 -19.12
N ARG A 263 10.41 8.99 -18.31
CA ARG A 263 9.79 10.23 -18.80
C ARG A 263 10.71 11.43 -18.73
N GLU A 264 11.48 11.54 -17.63
CA GLU A 264 12.25 12.74 -17.36
C GLU A 264 13.44 12.48 -16.43
N ILE A 265 14.44 13.37 -16.55
CA ILE A 265 15.52 13.54 -15.57
C ILE A 265 15.60 15.02 -15.22
N ALA A 266 15.21 15.36 -13.99
CA ALA A 266 15.22 16.71 -13.46
C ALA A 266 16.47 16.98 -12.58
N GLY A 267 16.85 18.26 -12.45
CA GLY A 267 17.99 18.69 -11.63
C GLY A 267 19.36 18.61 -12.32
N SER A 268 19.41 18.08 -13.54
CA SER A 268 20.63 18.03 -14.36
C SER A 268 20.78 19.26 -15.25
N SER A 269 22.01 19.74 -15.45
CA SER A 269 22.30 20.76 -16.46
C SER A 269 22.22 20.18 -17.88
N ALA A 270 21.78 20.98 -18.85
CA ALA A 270 21.84 20.62 -20.27
C ALA A 270 23.28 20.40 -20.77
N LEU A 271 24.26 21.03 -20.10
CA LEU A 271 25.69 20.86 -20.40
C LEU A 271 26.27 19.53 -19.87
N ARG A 272 25.50 18.74 -19.09
CA ARG A 272 25.86 17.39 -18.57
C ARG A 272 27.25 17.35 -17.92
N THR A 273 27.48 18.20 -16.92
CA THR A 273 28.73 18.16 -16.16
C THR A 273 28.68 17.00 -15.18
N LYS A 274 29.72 16.14 -15.15
CA LYS A 274 29.80 15.04 -14.17
C LYS A 274 29.92 15.61 -12.76
N THR A 275 28.78 15.74 -12.08
CA THR A 275 28.65 16.35 -10.76
C THR A 275 28.11 15.34 -9.74
N SER A 276 28.42 15.57 -8.47
CA SER A 276 27.83 14.82 -7.35
C SER A 276 26.45 15.33 -6.95
N LEU A 277 25.95 16.42 -7.57
CA LEU A 277 24.61 16.92 -7.33
C LEU A 277 23.56 15.87 -7.71
N PRO A 278 22.49 15.72 -6.92
CA PRO A 278 21.47 14.72 -7.20
C PRO A 278 20.61 15.11 -8.41
N VAL A 279 20.29 14.12 -9.23
CA VAL A 279 19.25 14.21 -10.25
C VAL A 279 18.05 13.36 -9.83
N THR A 280 16.85 13.75 -10.29
CA THR A 280 15.61 13.01 -10.06
C THR A 280 15.16 12.38 -11.36
N VAL A 281 15.02 11.06 -11.38
CA VAL A 281 14.55 10.30 -12.55
C VAL A 281 13.11 9.86 -12.31
N GLY A 282 12.21 10.23 -13.23
CA GLY A 282 10.80 9.85 -13.19
C GLY A 282 10.46 8.81 -14.26
N MET A 283 9.81 7.72 -13.85
CA MET A 283 9.39 6.62 -14.72
C MET A 283 7.93 6.26 -14.43
N TYR A 284 7.12 6.04 -15.47
CA TYR A 284 5.80 5.42 -15.29
C TYR A 284 5.94 3.90 -15.13
N CYS A 285 4.92 3.25 -14.58
CA CYS A 285 4.87 1.80 -14.41
C CYS A 285 3.52 1.25 -14.89
N GLU A 286 3.53 0.31 -15.84
CA GLU A 286 2.31 -0.37 -16.30
C GLU A 286 1.81 -1.44 -15.31
N SER A 287 2.72 -2.03 -14.53
CA SER A 287 2.37 -3.04 -13.53
C SER A 287 3.31 -3.07 -12.33
N MET A 288 2.73 -3.35 -11.15
CA MET A 288 3.45 -3.64 -9.92
C MET A 288 2.92 -4.90 -9.27
N LYS A 289 3.79 -5.87 -8.99
CA LYS A 289 3.44 -7.07 -8.24
C LYS A 289 4.14 -7.06 -6.89
N PHE A 290 3.34 -7.03 -5.82
CA PHE A 290 3.84 -7.16 -4.45
C PHE A 290 4.02 -8.63 -4.07
N TYR A 291 5.11 -8.94 -3.38
CA TYR A 291 5.35 -10.23 -2.77
C TYR A 291 6.07 -10.08 -1.42
N ALA A 292 5.82 -11.03 -0.52
CA ALA A 292 6.51 -11.12 0.76
C ALA A 292 7.44 -12.35 0.78
N GLY A 293 8.66 -12.15 1.25
CA GLY A 293 9.62 -13.21 1.52
C GLY A 293 9.34 -13.94 2.84
N PRO A 294 9.87 -15.17 3.02
CA PRO A 294 9.67 -15.94 4.25
C PRO A 294 10.08 -15.22 5.54
N SER A 295 11.03 -14.29 5.43
CA SER A 295 11.56 -13.55 6.58
C SER A 295 10.58 -12.54 7.18
N ALA A 296 9.57 -12.10 6.42
CA ALA A 296 8.58 -11.10 6.84
C ALA A 296 7.38 -11.68 7.60
N ILE A 297 7.19 -12.99 7.47
CA ILE A 297 6.00 -13.73 7.92
C ILE A 297 6.20 -14.20 9.37
N ILE A 298 5.07 -14.33 10.07
CA ILE A 298 4.96 -14.93 11.42
C ILE A 298 4.52 -16.38 11.37
#